data_AF-A0A1M7XVJ2-F1
#
_entry.id   AF-A0A1M7XVJ2-F1
#
_cell.length_a   1.000
_cell.length_b   1.000
_cell.length_c   1.000
_cell.angle_alpha   90.00
_cell.angle_beta   90.00
_cell.angle_gamma   90.00
#
_symmetry.space_group_name_H-M   'P 1'
#
loop_
_entity.id
_entity.type
_entity.pdbx_description
1 polymer ?
#
loop_
_entity_poly.entity_id
_entity_poly.type
_entity_poly.pdbx_seq_one_letter_code
_entity_poly.pdbx_strand_id
1 'polypeptide(L)'
;MSLDVSTITPDKVFDGGDLDCGSGLILLIREHMMQTPVDGILEMRSREPTVADDLPPWCRMAGHEYLGKVDGDGYTRYFVRRGNGQKAEEEALAKDKEEARKYEWRLRARSTGHLKSTIYARNFSFEMGQAASFEEKDANPSALEYLFGALAGSLTTAFASDCARENIEVDDIELTLTGTLNNVLAHMGLEDGDPSIERVECKCFVSTFDDEEKVRSVWQQTVARSPIVATLQKSVDLQLKLAIV
;
A
#
# COMPACT_ATOMS: atom_id res chain seq x y z
N MET A 1 37.76 -13.08 -0.53
CA MET A 1 37.78 -11.60 -0.54
C MET A 1 36.34 -11.15 -0.50
N SER A 2 35.91 -10.47 0.56
CA SER A 2 34.58 -9.84 0.57
C SER A 2 34.59 -8.74 -0.49
N LEU A 3 33.67 -8.83 -1.44
CA LEU A 3 33.46 -7.79 -2.43
C LEU A 3 33.03 -6.52 -1.68
N ASP A 4 33.70 -5.39 -1.89
CA ASP A 4 33.22 -4.12 -1.36
C ASP A 4 32.06 -3.65 -2.23
N VAL A 5 30.84 -3.91 -1.75
CA VAL A 5 29.61 -3.56 -2.47
C VAL A 5 29.36 -2.06 -2.53
N SER A 6 30.03 -1.26 -1.71
CA SER A 6 29.85 0.20 -1.71
C SER A 6 30.41 0.87 -2.97
N THR A 7 31.35 0.23 -3.66
CA THR A 7 31.99 0.75 -4.88
C THR A 7 31.33 0.25 -6.17
N ILE A 8 30.26 -0.52 -6.07
CA ILE A 8 29.57 -1.09 -7.23
C ILE A 8 28.72 -0.03 -7.92
N THR A 9 28.87 0.09 -9.24
CA THR A 9 27.93 0.81 -10.10
C THR A 9 26.86 -0.18 -10.58
N PRO A 10 25.58 -0.03 -10.18
CA PRO A 10 24.51 -0.91 -10.64
C PRO A 10 24.10 -0.59 -12.08
N ASP A 11 23.69 -1.61 -12.83
CA ASP A 11 23.09 -1.46 -14.17
C ASP A 11 21.63 -1.02 -14.08
N LYS A 12 20.96 -1.37 -12.98
CA LYS A 12 19.56 -1.01 -12.75
C LYS A 12 19.32 -0.76 -11.26
N VAL A 13 18.47 0.21 -10.97
CA VAL A 13 18.06 0.56 -9.61
C VAL A 13 16.55 0.61 -9.53
N PHE A 14 15.99 0.09 -8.44
CA PHE A 14 14.60 0.38 -8.06
C PHE A 14 14.45 0.44 -6.54
N ASP A 15 13.42 1.16 -6.08
CA ASP A 15 13.05 1.24 -4.67
C ASP A 15 11.77 0.41 -4.44
N GLY A 16 11.91 -0.65 -3.63
CA GLY A 16 10.83 -1.53 -3.20
C GLY A 16 10.01 -0.97 -2.04
N GLY A 17 10.43 0.15 -1.44
CA GLY A 17 9.73 0.80 -0.33
C GLY A 17 9.60 -0.12 0.89
N ASP A 18 8.40 -0.12 1.46
CA ASP A 18 7.99 -0.92 2.62
C ASP A 18 7.32 -2.25 2.22
N LEU A 19 7.45 -2.67 0.95
CA LEU A 19 6.82 -3.88 0.47
C LEU A 19 7.57 -5.12 0.96
N ASP A 20 6.82 -6.09 1.47
CA ASP A 20 7.25 -7.46 1.69
C ASP A 20 6.90 -8.36 0.49
N CYS A 21 7.30 -9.64 0.55
CA CYS A 21 6.97 -10.62 -0.48
C CYS A 21 5.44 -10.78 -0.67
N GLY A 22 4.64 -10.66 0.40
CA GLY A 22 3.18 -10.84 0.37
C GLY A 22 2.40 -9.64 -0.18
N SER A 23 3.00 -8.45 -0.15
CA SER A 23 2.46 -7.18 -0.64
C SER A 23 2.97 -6.81 -2.04
N GLY A 24 3.81 -7.66 -2.64
CA GLY A 24 4.15 -7.60 -4.06
C GLY A 24 5.62 -7.31 -4.37
N LEU A 25 6.52 -7.21 -3.38
CA LEU A 25 7.94 -6.94 -3.63
C LEU A 25 8.56 -7.96 -4.58
N ILE A 26 8.18 -9.23 -4.45
CA ILE A 26 8.71 -10.30 -5.31
C ILE A 26 8.43 -10.05 -6.80
N LEU A 27 7.23 -9.56 -7.14
CA LEU A 27 6.88 -9.23 -8.53
C LEU A 27 7.78 -8.13 -9.07
N LEU A 28 8.06 -7.12 -8.25
CA LEU A 28 8.94 -6.01 -8.61
C LEU A 28 10.39 -6.47 -8.78
N ILE A 29 10.92 -7.26 -7.84
CA ILE A 29 12.28 -7.82 -7.93
C ILE A 29 12.44 -8.59 -9.25
N ARG A 30 11.54 -9.53 -9.53
CA ARG A 30 11.59 -10.36 -10.75
C ARG A 30 11.49 -9.51 -12.03
N GLU A 31 10.58 -8.54 -12.06
CA GLU A 31 10.41 -7.65 -13.22
C GLU A 31 11.67 -6.80 -13.49
N HIS A 32 12.26 -6.22 -12.44
CA HIS A 32 13.48 -5.43 -12.59
C HIS A 32 14.70 -6.31 -12.89
N MET A 33 14.76 -7.52 -12.34
CA MET A 33 15.80 -8.49 -12.68
C MET A 33 15.75 -8.86 -14.16
N MET A 34 14.55 -9.09 -14.72
CA MET A 34 14.37 -9.38 -16.15
C MET A 34 14.84 -8.23 -17.06
N GLN A 35 14.75 -6.99 -16.58
CA GLN A 35 15.19 -5.79 -17.28
C GLN A 35 16.69 -5.47 -17.05
N THR A 36 17.36 -6.15 -16.12
CA THR A 36 18.80 -5.96 -15.85
C THR A 36 19.61 -6.77 -16.88
N PRO A 37 20.71 -6.28 -17.47
CA PRO A 37 21.52 -7.09 -18.40
C PRO A 37 21.96 -8.43 -17.78
N VAL A 38 22.21 -9.45 -18.62
CA VAL A 38 22.80 -10.72 -18.15
C VAL A 38 24.16 -10.41 -17.51
N ASP A 39 24.44 -11.04 -16.37
CA ASP A 39 25.60 -10.75 -15.49
C ASP A 39 25.66 -9.32 -14.92
N GLY A 40 24.67 -8.49 -15.25
CA GLY A 40 24.50 -7.14 -14.72
C GLY A 40 24.03 -7.14 -13.27
N ILE A 41 24.14 -5.99 -12.61
CA ILE A 41 23.87 -5.81 -11.19
C ILE A 41 22.63 -4.96 -10.99
N LEU A 42 21.68 -5.51 -10.25
CA LEU A 42 20.50 -4.80 -9.75
C LEU A 42 20.77 -4.27 -8.33
N GLU A 43 20.57 -2.98 -8.14
CA GLU A 43 20.39 -2.38 -6.80
C GLU A 43 18.90 -2.32 -6.48
N MET A 44 18.51 -2.96 -5.38
CA MET A 44 17.19 -2.79 -4.79
C MET A 44 17.32 -2.02 -3.48
N ARG A 45 16.54 -0.96 -3.32
CA ARG A 45 16.39 -0.24 -2.04
C ARG A 45 15.16 -0.75 -1.32
N SER A 46 15.24 -0.95 -0.01
CA SER A 46 14.09 -1.37 0.78
C SER A 46 14.20 -0.89 2.23
N ARG A 47 13.04 -0.59 2.81
CA ARG A 47 12.82 -0.25 4.22
C ARG A 47 12.23 -1.42 5.00
N GLU A 48 11.80 -2.47 4.30
CA GLU A 48 11.22 -3.68 4.87
C GLU A 48 12.30 -4.56 5.51
N PRO A 49 12.29 -4.76 6.85
CA PRO A 49 13.35 -5.47 7.56
C PRO A 49 13.54 -6.92 7.11
N THR A 50 12.45 -7.62 6.76
CA THR A 50 12.49 -9.04 6.39
C THR A 50 13.30 -9.32 5.13
N VAL A 51 13.51 -8.32 4.28
CA VAL A 51 14.31 -8.44 3.05
C VAL A 51 15.75 -8.90 3.32
N ALA A 52 16.33 -8.50 4.45
CA ALA A 52 17.69 -8.91 4.81
C ALA A 52 17.84 -10.43 4.97
N ASP A 53 16.77 -11.09 5.43
CA ASP A 53 16.73 -12.52 5.69
C ASP A 53 16.22 -13.30 4.46
N ASP A 54 15.28 -12.73 3.70
CA ASP A 54 14.59 -13.40 2.59
C ASP A 54 15.30 -13.28 1.24
N LEU A 55 15.99 -12.17 0.98
CA LEU A 55 16.60 -11.93 -0.33
C LEU A 55 17.77 -12.89 -0.64
N PRO A 56 18.74 -13.14 0.28
CA PRO A 56 19.84 -14.06 0.00
C PRO A 56 19.42 -15.51 -0.34
N PRO A 57 18.49 -16.17 0.40
CA PRO A 57 17.99 -17.49 0.01
C PRO A 57 17.20 -17.44 -1.30
N TRP A 58 16.39 -16.40 -1.53
CA TRP A 58 15.68 -16.24 -2.80
C TRP A 58 16.64 -16.17 -3.99
N CYS A 59 17.72 -15.38 -3.90
CA CYS A 59 18.73 -15.31 -4.97
C CYS A 59 19.30 -16.69 -5.29
N ARG A 60 19.67 -17.49 -4.27
CA ARG A 60 20.17 -18.86 -4.48
C ARG A 60 19.16 -19.76 -5.19
N MET A 61 17.89 -19.66 -4.83
CA MET A 61 16.81 -20.47 -5.42
C MET A 61 16.47 -20.04 -6.86
N ALA A 62 16.49 -18.74 -7.14
CA ALA A 62 16.22 -18.17 -8.47
C ALA A 62 17.44 -18.24 -9.41
N GLY A 63 18.61 -18.65 -8.90
CA GLY A 63 19.84 -18.72 -9.68
C GLY A 63 20.49 -17.36 -9.91
N HIS A 64 20.34 -16.43 -8.97
CA HIS A 64 21.04 -15.14 -8.91
C HIS A 64 22.09 -15.16 -7.82
N GLU A 65 23.03 -14.20 -7.89
CA GLU A 65 24.10 -14.08 -6.90
C GLU A 65 23.88 -12.84 -6.04
N TYR A 66 23.66 -13.05 -4.75
CA TYR A 66 23.60 -11.96 -3.77
C TYR A 66 25.00 -11.46 -3.45
N LEU A 67 25.28 -10.19 -3.75
CA LEU A 67 26.62 -9.60 -3.59
C LEU A 67 26.82 -8.98 -2.20
N GLY A 68 25.73 -8.54 -1.56
CA GLY A 68 25.77 -7.91 -0.24
C GLY A 68 24.79 -6.74 -0.12
N LYS A 69 24.91 -6.02 0.99
CA LYS A 69 24.12 -4.83 1.30
C LYS A 69 24.97 -3.70 1.83
N VAL A 70 24.46 -2.48 1.70
CA VAL A 70 25.02 -1.25 2.26
C VAL A 70 23.90 -0.48 2.94
N ASP A 71 24.17 0.08 4.11
CA ASP A 71 23.22 0.97 4.78
C ASP A 71 23.13 2.28 3.98
N GLY A 72 21.91 2.65 3.62
CA GLY A 72 21.56 3.95 3.03
C GLY A 72 20.96 4.87 4.07
N ASP A 73 20.55 6.06 3.63
CA ASP A 73 19.88 7.01 4.49
C ASP A 73 18.39 6.66 4.60
N GLY A 74 17.99 6.09 5.75
CA GLY A 74 16.61 5.66 5.99
C GLY A 74 16.16 4.41 5.21
N TYR A 75 17.05 3.71 4.50
CA TYR A 75 16.78 2.45 3.79
C TYR A 75 18.04 1.60 3.66
N THR A 76 17.90 0.32 3.29
CA THR A 76 19.02 -0.56 2.96
C THR A 76 19.14 -0.76 1.45
N ARG A 77 20.37 -0.72 0.92
CA ARG A 77 20.69 -1.02 -0.48
C ARG A 77 21.15 -2.47 -0.60
N TYR A 78 20.49 -3.26 -1.43
CA TYR A 78 20.82 -4.66 -1.70
C TYR A 78 21.32 -4.82 -3.13
N PHE A 79 22.41 -5.56 -3.31
CA PHE A 79 23.04 -5.76 -4.61
C PHE A 79 22.92 -7.22 -5.05
N VAL A 80 22.34 -7.44 -6.22
CA VAL A 80 22.12 -8.77 -6.78
C VAL A 80 22.65 -8.81 -8.20
N ARG A 81 23.56 -9.74 -8.50
CA ARG A 81 23.99 -10.02 -9.86
C ARG A 81 23.00 -10.98 -10.52
N ARG A 82 22.50 -10.57 -11.68
CA ARG A 82 21.60 -11.37 -12.50
C ARG A 82 22.31 -12.62 -12.98
N GLY A 83 21.69 -13.77 -12.77
CA GLY A 83 22.15 -15.05 -13.34
C GLY A 83 21.50 -15.39 -14.68
N ASN A 84 21.79 -16.61 -15.15
CA ASN A 84 21.66 -16.99 -16.55
C ASN A 84 20.31 -17.69 -16.87
N GLY A 85 19.45 -17.87 -15.85
CA GLY A 85 18.21 -18.63 -15.91
C GLY A 85 17.00 -17.90 -16.49
N GLN A 86 17.17 -17.15 -17.59
CA GLN A 86 16.16 -16.20 -18.10
C GLN A 86 14.79 -16.83 -18.36
N LYS A 87 14.75 -18.05 -18.95
CA LYS A 87 13.49 -18.74 -19.24
C LYS A 87 12.73 -19.13 -17.96
N ALA A 88 13.43 -19.69 -16.97
CA ALA A 88 12.81 -20.08 -15.71
C ALA A 88 12.29 -18.85 -14.94
N GLU A 89 13.02 -17.73 -15.01
CA GLU A 89 12.64 -16.47 -14.38
C GLU A 89 11.41 -15.84 -15.04
N GLU A 90 11.32 -15.88 -16.38
CA GLU A 90 10.16 -15.42 -17.12
C GLU A 90 8.91 -16.27 -16.82
N GLU A 91 9.05 -17.59 -16.77
CA GLU A 91 7.97 -18.51 -16.39
C GLU A 91 7.51 -18.27 -14.94
N ALA A 92 8.45 -18.06 -14.01
CA ALA A 92 8.14 -17.74 -12.62
C ALA A 92 7.41 -16.41 -12.49
N LEU A 93 7.88 -15.33 -13.15
CA LEU A 93 7.22 -14.03 -13.15
C LEU A 93 5.81 -14.11 -13.76
N ALA A 94 5.64 -14.86 -14.86
CA ALA A 94 4.33 -15.04 -15.49
C ALA A 94 3.36 -15.76 -14.54
N LYS A 95 3.83 -16.80 -13.86
CA LYS A 95 3.06 -17.53 -12.84
C LYS A 95 2.69 -16.63 -11.66
N ASP A 96 3.65 -15.90 -11.09
CA ASP A 96 3.41 -15.00 -9.96
C ASP A 96 2.39 -13.90 -10.34
N LYS A 97 2.47 -13.36 -11.56
CA LYS A 97 1.46 -12.41 -12.11
C LYS A 97 0.09 -13.06 -12.28
N GLU A 98 0.01 -14.32 -12.68
CA GLU A 98 -1.25 -15.05 -12.79
C GLU A 98 -1.89 -15.31 -11.41
N GLU A 99 -1.09 -15.72 -10.42
CA GLU A 99 -1.55 -15.91 -9.04
C GLU A 99 -2.04 -14.59 -8.44
N ALA A 100 -1.30 -13.49 -8.64
CA ALA A 100 -1.72 -12.16 -8.19
C ALA A 100 -3.05 -11.70 -8.80
N ARG A 101 -3.29 -11.98 -10.09
CA ARG A 101 -4.58 -11.66 -10.75
C ARG A 101 -5.76 -12.43 -10.19
N LYS A 102 -5.52 -13.61 -9.61
CA LYS A 102 -6.54 -14.47 -8.99
C LYS A 102 -6.68 -14.22 -7.49
N TYR A 103 -5.93 -13.26 -6.94
CA TYR A 103 -5.97 -13.00 -5.51
C TYR A 103 -7.38 -12.60 -5.07
N GLU A 104 -7.86 -13.24 -4.01
CA GLU A 104 -9.19 -13.03 -3.46
C GLU A 104 -9.05 -12.75 -1.96
N TRP A 105 -9.48 -11.56 -1.54
CA TRP A 105 -9.62 -11.24 -0.13
C TRP A 105 -10.79 -12.01 0.46
N ARG A 106 -10.52 -12.83 1.48
CA ARG A 106 -11.54 -13.61 2.19
C ARG A 106 -11.74 -13.08 3.60
N LEU A 107 -12.99 -12.77 3.91
CA LEU A 107 -13.41 -12.34 5.23
C LEU A 107 -14.61 -13.17 5.67
N ARG A 108 -14.76 -13.34 6.99
CA ARG A 108 -15.95 -13.91 7.61
C ARG A 108 -16.46 -12.95 8.67
N ALA A 109 -17.74 -12.64 8.64
CA ALA A 109 -18.42 -11.90 9.70
C ALA A 109 -19.27 -12.85 10.54
N ARG A 110 -19.32 -12.63 11.85
CA ARG A 110 -20.23 -13.32 12.75
C ARG A 110 -20.91 -12.30 13.66
N SER A 111 -22.24 -12.32 13.71
CA SER A 111 -22.96 -11.59 14.76
C SER A 111 -22.64 -12.21 16.12
N THR A 112 -22.11 -11.41 17.05
CA THR A 112 -21.61 -11.86 18.36
C THR A 112 -22.27 -11.15 19.53
N GLY A 113 -23.26 -10.29 19.29
CA GLY A 113 -24.02 -9.62 20.34
C GLY A 113 -24.98 -8.58 19.80
N HIS A 114 -25.58 -7.80 20.71
CA HIS A 114 -26.42 -6.67 20.35
C HIS A 114 -25.58 -5.61 19.62
N LEU A 115 -26.00 -5.26 18.40
CA LEU A 115 -25.32 -4.27 17.53
C LEU A 115 -23.81 -4.53 17.38
N LYS A 116 -23.41 -5.81 17.35
CA LYS A 116 -22.01 -6.22 17.29
C LYS A 116 -21.79 -7.40 16.36
N SER A 117 -20.82 -7.27 15.47
CA SER A 117 -20.27 -8.35 14.67
C SER A 117 -18.76 -8.42 14.80
N THR A 118 -18.22 -9.63 14.91
CA THR A 118 -16.78 -9.88 14.82
C THR A 118 -16.42 -10.24 13.39
N ILE A 119 -15.48 -9.51 12.81
CA ILE A 119 -14.92 -9.75 11.48
C ILE A 119 -13.60 -10.51 11.62
N TYR A 120 -13.42 -11.55 10.82
CA TYR A 120 -12.20 -12.35 10.74
C TYR A 120 -11.58 -12.18 9.35
N ALA A 121 -10.31 -11.76 9.31
CA ALA A 121 -9.56 -11.55 8.08
C ALA A 121 -8.11 -11.98 8.27
N ARG A 122 -7.65 -12.99 7.52
CA ARG A 122 -6.33 -13.63 7.71
C ARG A 122 -6.13 -14.05 9.19
N ASN A 123 -5.07 -13.59 9.83
CA ASN A 123 -4.72 -13.78 11.24
C ASN A 123 -5.24 -12.65 12.15
N PHE A 124 -6.14 -11.79 11.66
CA PHE A 124 -6.72 -10.67 12.40
C PHE A 124 -8.20 -10.90 12.69
N SER A 125 -8.66 -10.28 13.78
CA SER A 125 -10.07 -10.08 14.05
C SER A 125 -10.32 -8.69 14.61
N PHE A 126 -11.44 -8.08 14.23
CA PHE A 126 -11.86 -6.78 14.73
C PHE A 126 -13.38 -6.74 14.90
N GLU A 127 -13.84 -5.82 15.74
CA GLU A 127 -15.24 -5.71 16.12
C GLU A 127 -15.90 -4.55 15.38
N MET A 128 -17.07 -4.78 14.83
CA MET A 128 -17.84 -3.79 14.08
C MET A 128 -19.23 -3.64 14.70
N GLY A 129 -19.68 -2.39 14.80
CA GLY A 129 -21.00 -2.03 15.28
C GLY A 129 -22.08 -2.20 14.22
N GLN A 130 -23.13 -1.40 14.37
CA GLN A 130 -24.22 -1.21 13.42
C GLN A 130 -23.77 -0.54 12.11
N ALA A 131 -24.66 -0.43 11.13
CA ALA A 131 -24.32 0.11 9.81
C ALA A 131 -23.96 1.61 9.85
N ALA A 132 -24.80 2.42 10.50
CA ALA A 132 -24.57 3.83 10.79
C ALA A 132 -24.91 4.10 12.26
N SER A 133 -24.23 5.06 12.88
CA SER A 133 -24.57 5.54 14.22
C SER A 133 -24.65 7.07 14.25
N PHE A 134 -25.48 7.58 15.15
CA PHE A 134 -25.68 9.01 15.41
C PHE A 134 -25.34 9.38 16.85
N GLU A 135 -24.86 8.41 17.63
CA GLU A 135 -24.46 8.60 19.02
C GLU A 135 -23.04 9.18 19.06
N GLU A 136 -22.76 10.01 20.06
CA GLU A 136 -21.39 10.49 20.32
C GLU A 136 -20.49 9.35 20.82
N LYS A 137 -21.08 8.32 21.44
CA LYS A 137 -20.35 7.23 22.10
C LYS A 137 -21.00 5.88 21.85
N ASP A 138 -20.34 5.07 21.04
CA ASP A 138 -20.63 3.65 20.87
C ASP A 138 -19.50 2.76 21.40
N ALA A 139 -19.84 1.49 21.67
CA ALA A 139 -18.85 0.49 22.07
C ALA A 139 -17.96 0.03 20.90
N ASN A 140 -18.45 0.11 19.65
CA ASN A 140 -17.72 -0.29 18.46
C ASN A 140 -18.04 0.70 17.32
N PRO A 141 -17.08 1.01 16.43
CA PRO A 141 -17.35 1.86 15.27
C PRO A 141 -18.39 1.23 14.34
N SER A 142 -19.20 2.08 13.72
CA SER A 142 -20.16 1.70 12.68
C SER A 142 -19.48 1.26 11.38
N ALA A 143 -20.22 0.59 10.52
CA ALA A 143 -19.71 0.13 9.23
C ALA A 143 -19.29 1.30 8.32
N LEU A 144 -20.01 2.43 8.35
CA LEU A 144 -19.63 3.65 7.62
C LEU A 144 -18.30 4.22 8.13
N GLU A 145 -18.10 4.27 9.44
CA GLU A 145 -16.82 4.73 10.02
C GLU A 145 -15.67 3.80 9.67
N TYR A 146 -15.90 2.49 9.62
CA TYR A 146 -14.90 1.54 9.10
C TYR A 146 -14.55 1.78 7.63
N LEU A 147 -15.54 2.05 6.78
CA LEU A 147 -15.32 2.35 5.36
C LEU A 147 -14.53 3.65 5.19
N PHE A 148 -14.93 4.72 5.88
CA PHE A 148 -14.27 6.01 5.83
C PHE A 148 -12.87 5.96 6.45
N GLY A 149 -12.72 5.28 7.59
CA GLY A 149 -11.44 5.03 8.22
C GLY A 149 -10.49 4.22 7.33
N ALA A 150 -11.00 3.23 6.58
CA ALA A 150 -10.20 2.50 5.60
C ALA A 150 -9.73 3.40 4.45
N LEU A 151 -10.57 4.30 3.94
CA LEU A 151 -10.17 5.29 2.93
C LEU A 151 -9.09 6.23 3.50
N ALA A 152 -9.33 6.83 4.67
CA ALA A 152 -8.42 7.78 5.29
C ALA A 152 -7.07 7.14 5.64
N GLY A 153 -7.09 6.00 6.30
CA GLY A 153 -5.89 5.25 6.69
C GLY A 153 -5.10 4.76 5.49
N SER A 154 -5.76 4.22 4.46
CA SER A 154 -5.04 3.75 3.27
C SER A 154 -4.37 4.89 2.51
N LEU A 155 -5.00 6.07 2.42
CA LEU A 155 -4.39 7.24 1.75
C LEU A 155 -3.22 7.82 2.53
N THR A 156 -3.35 7.99 3.85
CA THR A 156 -2.27 8.56 4.68
C THR A 156 -1.05 7.64 4.72
N THR A 157 -1.24 6.34 4.93
CA THR A 157 -0.15 5.35 4.88
C THR A 157 0.50 5.30 3.49
N ALA A 158 -0.30 5.21 2.41
CA ALA A 158 0.26 5.13 1.07
C ALA A 158 1.02 6.42 0.69
N PHE A 159 0.52 7.59 1.09
CA PHE A 159 1.18 8.86 0.81
C PHE A 159 2.52 8.97 1.54
N ALA A 160 2.58 8.57 2.82
CA ALA A 160 3.82 8.51 3.57
C ALA A 160 4.86 7.61 2.88
N SER A 161 4.47 6.39 2.49
CA SER A 161 5.35 5.46 1.79
C SER A 161 5.81 5.98 0.42
N ASP A 162 4.91 6.61 -0.35
CA ASP A 162 5.26 7.19 -1.64
C ASP A 162 6.19 8.41 -1.50
N CYS A 163 5.99 9.27 -0.50
CA CYS A 163 6.92 10.36 -0.17
C CYS A 163 8.31 9.84 0.18
N ALA A 164 8.39 8.82 1.04
CA ALA A 164 9.66 8.19 1.40
C ALA A 164 10.39 7.63 0.16
N ARG A 165 9.66 6.96 -0.75
CA ARG A 165 10.21 6.43 -2.01
C ARG A 165 10.80 7.52 -2.90
N GLU A 166 10.15 8.67 -2.95
CA GLU A 166 10.61 9.82 -3.74
C GLU A 166 11.66 10.67 -3.00
N ASN A 167 12.13 10.25 -1.82
CA ASN A 167 13.04 11.00 -0.94
C ASN A 167 12.47 12.40 -0.65
N ILE A 168 11.24 12.42 -0.11
CA ILE A 168 10.59 13.59 0.46
C ILE A 168 10.54 13.36 1.96
N GLU A 169 11.14 14.26 2.74
CA GLU A 169 11.11 14.23 4.19
C GLU A 169 9.82 14.87 4.67
N VAL A 170 8.99 14.09 5.37
CA VAL A 170 7.68 14.53 5.85
C VAL A 170 7.67 14.44 7.36
N ASP A 171 7.35 15.55 8.02
CA ASP A 171 7.27 15.63 9.48
C ASP A 171 5.96 15.01 9.98
N ASP A 172 4.85 15.31 9.31
CA ASP A 172 3.52 14.83 9.70
C ASP A 172 2.55 14.75 8.52
N ILE A 173 1.61 13.81 8.60
CA ILE A 173 0.50 13.63 7.66
C ILE A 173 -0.79 13.39 8.45
N GLU A 174 -1.78 14.26 8.26
CA GLU A 174 -3.10 14.12 8.83
C GLU A 174 -4.17 14.17 7.73
N LEU A 175 -5.25 13.40 7.87
CA LEU A 175 -6.38 13.47 6.95
C LEU A 175 -7.69 13.60 7.72
N THR A 176 -8.43 14.67 7.42
CA THR A 176 -9.82 14.84 7.88
C THR A 176 -10.78 14.37 6.79
N LEU A 177 -11.85 13.69 7.18
CA LEU A 177 -12.87 13.16 6.27
C LEU A 177 -14.28 13.50 6.79
N THR A 178 -15.15 13.97 5.89
CA THR A 178 -16.60 14.05 6.12
C THR A 178 -17.35 13.24 5.08
N GLY A 179 -18.47 12.62 5.45
CA GLY A 179 -19.29 11.80 4.56
C GLY A 179 -20.77 12.02 4.81
N THR A 180 -21.58 12.04 3.75
CA THR A 180 -23.05 12.17 3.82
C THR A 180 -23.75 11.04 3.07
N LEU A 181 -24.98 10.73 3.49
CA LEU A 181 -25.87 9.82 2.78
C LEU A 181 -26.93 10.63 2.03
N ASN A 182 -27.41 10.11 0.90
CA ASN A 182 -28.52 10.70 0.15
C ASN A 182 -29.79 10.78 1.01
N ASN A 183 -30.11 9.70 1.73
CA ASN A 183 -31.23 9.67 2.67
C ASN A 183 -30.96 8.73 3.85
N VAL A 184 -30.67 9.31 5.02
CA VAL A 184 -30.48 8.56 6.26
C VAL A 184 -31.76 7.94 6.81
N LEU A 185 -32.93 8.55 6.55
CA LEU A 185 -34.21 8.04 7.00
C LEU A 185 -34.60 6.76 6.24
N ALA A 186 -34.21 6.65 4.97
CA ALA A 186 -34.33 5.43 4.18
C ALA A 186 -33.50 4.29 4.78
N HIS A 187 -32.28 4.58 5.29
CA HIS A 187 -31.48 3.59 6.02
C HIS A 187 -32.19 3.09 7.30
N MET A 188 -32.89 3.99 8.00
CA MET A 188 -33.67 3.67 9.20
C MET A 188 -35.02 2.99 8.90
N GLY A 189 -35.40 2.86 7.62
CA GLY A 189 -36.70 2.32 7.21
C GLY A 189 -37.89 3.20 7.58
N LEU A 190 -37.66 4.51 7.77
CA LEU A 190 -38.70 5.47 8.12
C LEU A 190 -39.44 6.01 6.88
N GLU A 191 -38.81 5.96 5.71
CA GLU A 191 -39.39 6.34 4.42
C GLU A 191 -38.67 5.62 3.26
N ASP A 192 -39.27 5.67 2.07
CA ASP A 192 -38.62 5.23 0.83
C ASP A 192 -37.55 6.26 0.39
N GLY A 193 -36.41 5.79 -0.11
CA GLY A 193 -35.35 6.66 -0.61
C GLY A 193 -34.06 5.91 -0.91
N ASP A 194 -33.01 6.66 -1.26
CA ASP A 194 -31.68 6.12 -1.52
C ASP A 194 -30.79 6.20 -0.27
N PRO A 195 -30.42 5.08 0.38
CA PRO A 195 -29.55 5.09 1.55
C PRO A 195 -28.05 5.12 1.20
N SER A 196 -27.69 5.26 -0.09
CA SER A 196 -26.29 5.27 -0.54
C SER A 196 -25.53 6.49 -0.04
N ILE A 197 -24.20 6.39 -0.10
CA ILE A 197 -23.28 7.50 0.20
C ILE A 197 -23.37 8.52 -0.93
N GLU A 198 -23.72 9.76 -0.59
CA GLU A 198 -23.84 10.87 -1.54
C GLU A 198 -22.48 11.48 -1.83
N ARG A 199 -21.78 11.90 -0.76
CA ARG A 199 -20.55 12.69 -0.85
C ARG A 199 -19.56 12.26 0.20
N VAL A 200 -18.28 12.28 -0.16
CA VAL A 200 -17.15 12.13 0.75
C VAL A 200 -16.14 13.23 0.44
N GLU A 201 -15.78 14.03 1.45
CA GLU A 201 -14.77 15.08 1.34
C GLU A 201 -13.58 14.73 2.23
N CYS A 202 -12.41 14.59 1.62
CA CYS A 202 -11.14 14.38 2.32
C CYS A 202 -10.25 15.62 2.15
N LYS A 203 -9.64 16.06 3.25
CA LYS A 203 -8.56 17.03 3.25
C LYS A 203 -7.34 16.44 3.94
N CYS A 204 -6.31 16.18 3.16
CA CYS A 204 -5.00 15.74 3.61
C CYS A 204 -4.12 16.96 3.89
N PHE A 205 -3.47 16.97 5.04
CA PHE A 205 -2.51 17.96 5.50
C PHE A 205 -1.15 17.29 5.58
N VAL A 206 -0.12 17.94 5.05
CA VAL A 206 1.25 17.44 5.09
C VAL A 206 2.20 18.57 5.50
N SER A 207 3.07 18.29 6.48
CA SER A 207 4.13 19.19 6.93
C SER A 207 5.46 18.75 6.34
N THR A 208 6.12 19.62 5.57
CA THR A 208 7.41 19.33 4.94
C THR A 208 8.10 20.60 4.45
N PHE A 209 9.44 20.61 4.44
CA PHE A 209 10.26 21.66 3.83
C PHE A 209 10.66 21.36 2.37
N ASP A 210 10.28 20.20 1.84
CA ASP A 210 10.56 19.81 0.46
C ASP A 210 9.72 20.58 -0.57
N ASP A 211 10.07 20.41 -1.84
CA ASP A 211 9.42 21.07 -2.97
C ASP A 211 7.91 20.75 -3.07
N GLU A 212 7.07 21.79 -3.02
CA GLU A 212 5.61 21.64 -3.05
C GLU A 212 5.09 20.97 -4.34
N GLU A 213 5.70 21.25 -5.49
CA GLU A 213 5.25 20.68 -6.76
C GLU A 213 5.49 19.16 -6.78
N LYS A 214 6.66 18.73 -6.28
CA LYS A 214 7.01 17.33 -6.10
C LYS A 214 6.03 16.65 -5.14
N VAL A 215 5.75 17.24 -3.97
CA VAL A 215 4.79 16.70 -2.99
C VAL A 215 3.39 16.54 -3.60
N ARG A 216 2.91 17.54 -4.35
CA ARG A 216 1.63 17.47 -5.07
C ARG A 216 1.62 16.37 -6.13
N SER A 217 2.73 16.19 -6.86
CA SER A 217 2.87 15.12 -7.84
C SER A 217 2.78 13.74 -7.19
N VAL A 218 3.47 13.55 -6.06
CA VAL A 218 3.42 12.29 -5.30
C VAL A 218 2.00 12.01 -4.81
N TRP A 219 1.32 13.00 -4.22
CA TRP A 219 -0.07 12.85 -3.79
C TRP A 219 -1.00 12.41 -4.92
N GLN A 220 -0.87 13.02 -6.11
CA GLN A 220 -1.68 12.65 -7.28
C GLN A 220 -1.44 11.20 -7.70
N GLN A 221 -0.19 10.73 -7.66
CA GLN A 221 0.15 9.34 -7.95
C GLN A 221 -0.43 8.38 -6.91
N THR A 222 -0.31 8.71 -5.62
CA THR A 222 -0.89 7.93 -4.52
C THR A 222 -2.40 7.77 -4.70
N VAL A 223 -3.10 8.88 -4.94
CA VAL A 223 -4.55 8.91 -5.16
C VAL A 223 -4.94 8.06 -6.39
N ALA A 224 -4.21 8.19 -7.50
CA ALA A 224 -4.50 7.46 -8.73
C ALA A 224 -4.31 5.94 -8.60
N ARG A 225 -3.45 5.48 -7.69
CA ARG A 225 -3.17 4.06 -7.45
C ARG A 225 -4.05 3.45 -6.36
N SER A 226 -4.81 4.25 -5.61
CA SER A 226 -5.65 3.76 -4.51
C SER A 226 -6.86 2.99 -5.06
N PRO A 227 -7.01 1.68 -4.73
CA PRO A 227 -8.16 0.90 -5.17
C PRO A 227 -9.47 1.40 -4.52
N ILE A 228 -9.41 1.95 -3.30
CA ILE A 228 -10.59 2.47 -2.60
C ILE A 228 -11.07 3.76 -3.28
N VAL A 229 -10.17 4.72 -3.55
CA VAL A 229 -10.50 5.93 -4.33
C VAL A 229 -11.04 5.55 -5.70
N ALA A 230 -10.34 4.66 -6.41
CA ALA A 230 -10.73 4.24 -7.75
C ALA A 230 -12.12 3.58 -7.80
N THR A 231 -12.56 2.99 -6.69
CA THR A 231 -13.88 2.39 -6.53
C THR A 231 -14.92 3.44 -6.19
N LEU A 232 -14.70 4.23 -5.14
CA LEU A 232 -15.68 5.21 -4.65
C LEU A 232 -15.98 6.31 -5.66
N GLN A 233 -14.97 6.80 -6.39
CA GLN A 233 -15.16 7.86 -7.41
C GLN A 233 -16.12 7.47 -8.55
N LYS A 234 -16.43 6.19 -8.71
CA LYS A 234 -17.39 5.71 -9.73
C LYS A 234 -18.85 5.92 -9.30
N SER A 235 -19.11 6.15 -8.02
CA SER A 235 -20.47 6.12 -7.47
C SER A 235 -20.76 7.17 -6.41
N VAL A 236 -19.75 7.92 -5.96
CA VAL A 236 -19.85 8.92 -4.89
C VAL A 236 -19.24 10.23 -5.38
N ASP A 237 -19.79 11.38 -4.98
CA ASP A 237 -19.11 12.67 -5.12
C ASP A 237 -17.89 12.69 -4.17
N LEU A 238 -16.72 12.28 -4.70
CA LEU A 238 -15.49 12.16 -3.94
C LEU A 238 -14.59 13.36 -4.18
N GLN A 239 -14.39 14.18 -3.14
CA GLN A 239 -13.53 15.35 -3.18
C GLN A 239 -12.27 15.11 -2.36
N LEU A 240 -11.10 15.21 -3.00
CA LEU A 240 -9.80 15.02 -2.36
C LEU A 240 -8.98 16.31 -2.47
N LYS A 241 -8.60 16.90 -1.33
CA LYS A 241 -7.79 18.13 -1.27
C LYS A 241 -6.49 17.86 -0.51
N LEU A 242 -5.40 18.49 -0.97
CA LEU A 242 -4.11 18.48 -0.29
C LEU A 242 -3.77 19.90 0.17
N ALA A 243 -3.41 20.05 1.44
CA ALA A 243 -2.84 21.25 2.03
C ALA A 243 -1.41 20.94 2.48
N ILE A 244 -0.45 21.70 1.99
CA ILE A 244 0.94 21.66 2.47
C ILE A 244 1.03 22.79 3.50
N VAL A 245 1.52 22.47 4.70
CA VAL A 245 1.51 23.34 5.88
C VAL A 245 2.93 23.62 6.33
#